data_AF-A0A358PJ33-F1
#
_entry.id   AF-A0A358PJ33-F1
#
_cell.length_a   1.000
_cell.length_b   1.000
_cell.length_c   1.000
_cell.angle_alpha   90.00
_cell.angle_beta   90.00
_cell.angle_gamma   90.00
#
_symmetry.space_group_name_H-M   'P 1'
#
loop_
_entity.id
_entity.type
_entity.pdbx_description
1 polymer ?
#
loop_
_entity_poly.entity_id
_entity_poly.type
_entity_poly.pdbx_seq_one_letter_code
_entity_poly.pdbx_strand_id
1 'polypeptide(L)' 'PNDFEVGLRHNLEVINVLTDDAKIVEDYPKYAGMDRYEARKAIVADLEAEGALLKVEDHEHNVGTCYR' A
#
# COMPACT_ATOMS: atom_id res chain seq x y z
N PRO A 1 7.87 7.82 -7.51
CA PRO A 1 9.03 8.70 -7.26
C PRO A 1 8.67 10.02 -6.56
N ASN A 2 7.55 10.64 -6.94
CA ASN A 2 7.13 11.93 -6.41
C ASN A 2 6.98 11.94 -4.88
N ASP A 3 6.35 10.93 -4.27
CA ASP A 3 6.12 10.89 -2.82
C ASP A 3 7.42 10.83 -2.00
N PHE A 4 8.39 10.05 -2.47
CA PHE A 4 9.70 9.91 -1.82
C PHE A 4 10.48 11.23 -1.82
N GLU A 5 10.53 11.93 -2.96
CA GLU A 5 11.20 13.23 -3.08
C GLU A 5 10.52 14.32 -2.26
N VAL A 6 9.18 14.31 -2.19
CA VAL A 6 8.42 15.19 -1.29
C VAL A 6 8.80 14.91 0.18
N GLY A 7 8.81 13.64 0.58
CA GLY A 7 9.18 13.24 1.95
C GLY A 7 10.56 13.73 2.36
N LEU A 8 11.57 13.55 1.49
CA LEU A 8 12.92 14.03 1.74
C LEU A 8 13.00 15.55 1.87
N ARG A 9 12.28 16.31 1.04
CA ARG A 9 12.24 17.78 1.12
C ARG A 9 11.67 18.28 2.44
N HIS A 10 10.77 17.52 3.05
CA HIS A 10 10.12 17.84 4.31
C HIS A 10 10.72 17.11 5.52
N ASN A 11 11.85 16.42 5.35
CA ASN A 11 12.51 15.63 6.40
C ASN A 11 11.58 14.61 7.08
N LEU A 12 10.71 13.97 6.31
CA LEU A 12 9.85 12.90 6.80
C LEU A 12 10.62 11.57 6.87
N GLU A 13 10.23 10.73 7.82
CA GLU A 13 10.78 9.39 7.95
C GLU A 13 10.42 8.51 6.75
N VAL A 14 11.38 7.74 6.26
CA VAL A 14 11.17 6.79 5.16
C VAL A 14 10.73 5.46 5.76
N ILE A 15 9.43 5.18 5.68
CA ILE A 15 8.84 3.94 6.19
C ILE A 15 8.65 2.97 5.02
N ASN A 16 9.20 1.76 5.14
CA ASN A 16 8.91 0.68 4.21
C ASN A 16 7.98 -0.35 4.88
N VAL A 17 6.84 -0.61 4.24
CA VAL A 17 5.81 -1.53 4.75
C VAL A 17 5.84 -2.90 4.09
N LEU A 18 6.72 -3.09 3.09
CA LEU A 18 6.84 -4.32 2.32
C LEU A 18 8.20 -5.00 2.53
N THR A 19 8.18 -6.32 2.63
CA THR A 19 9.36 -7.17 2.51
C THR A 19 9.77 -7.30 1.04
N ASP A 20 10.97 -7.83 0.81
CA ASP A 20 11.51 -8.07 -0.55
C ASP A 20 10.62 -9.01 -1.39
N ASP A 21 9.86 -9.89 -0.74
CA ASP A 21 8.88 -10.79 -1.38
C ASP A 21 7.51 -10.14 -1.61
N ALA A 22 7.40 -8.81 -1.45
CA ALA A 22 6.17 -8.03 -1.58
C ALA A 22 5.05 -8.42 -0.60
N LYS A 23 5.43 -8.88 0.60
CA LYS A 23 4.52 -9.14 1.72
C LYS A 23 4.56 -8.02 2.74
N ILE A 24 3.52 -7.88 3.55
CA ILE A 24 3.52 -6.90 4.64
C ILE A 24 4.48 -7.32 5.75
N VAL A 25 5.28 -6.38 6.26
CA VAL A 25 6.22 -6.59 7.39
C VAL A 25 5.48 -6.96 8.68
N GLU A 26 6.20 -7.61 9.61
CA GLU A 26 5.62 -8.13 10.86
C GLU A 26 5.12 -7.04 11.82
N ASP A 27 5.64 -5.81 11.70
CA ASP A 27 5.27 -4.65 12.52
C ASP A 27 3.81 -4.21 12.35
N TYR A 28 3.07 -4.79 11.38
CA TYR A 28 1.65 -4.56 11.15
C TYR A 28 0.83 -5.84 11.36
N PRO A 29 0.53 -6.25 12.60
CA PRO A 29 0.04 -7.60 12.94
C PRO A 29 -1.22 -8.04 12.20
N LYS A 30 -2.10 -7.09 11.85
CA LYS A 30 -3.37 -7.37 11.16
C LYS A 30 -3.17 -7.89 9.73
N TYR A 31 -2.11 -7.44 9.05
CA TYR A 31 -1.83 -7.79 7.67
C TYR A 31 -0.47 -8.48 7.48
N ALA A 32 0.29 -8.64 8.56
CA ALA A 32 1.62 -9.24 8.56
C ALA A 32 1.66 -10.56 7.78
N GLY A 33 2.61 -10.68 6.86
CA GLY A 33 2.81 -11.88 6.04
C GLY A 33 1.84 -12.05 4.86
N MET A 34 0.80 -11.21 4.73
CA MET A 34 -0.08 -11.23 3.56
C MET A 34 0.65 -10.67 2.33
N ASP A 35 0.36 -11.22 1.14
CA ASP A 35 0.80 -10.60 -0.11
C ASP A 35 0.12 -9.23 -0.30
N ARG A 36 0.80 -8.30 -0.98
CA ARG A 36 0.30 -6.95 -1.25
C ARG A 36 -1.13 -6.88 -1.80
N TYR A 37 -1.56 -7.85 -2.63
CA TYR A 37 -2.90 -7.83 -3.20
C TYR A 37 -3.96 -8.34 -2.23
N GLU A 38 -3.60 -9.32 -1.39
CA GLU A 38 -4.47 -9.83 -0.33
C GLU A 38 -4.67 -8.77 0.75
N ALA A 39 -3.56 -8.17 1.20
CA ALA A 39 -3.59 -7.06 2.16
C ALA A 39 -4.43 -5.89 1.65
N ARG A 40 -4.31 -5.53 0.37
CA ARG A 40 -5.14 -4.47 -0.23
C ARG A 40 -6.64 -4.75 -0.10
N LYS A 41 -7.09 -5.98 -0.38
CA LYS A 41 -8.51 -6.35 -0.27
C LYS A 41 -9.00 -6.28 1.18
N ALA A 42 -8.18 -6.76 2.12
CA ALA A 42 -8.50 -6.69 3.54
C ALA A 42 -8.64 -5.24 4.02
N ILE A 43 -7.67 -4.38 3.66
CA ILE A 43 -7.68 -2.95 4.01
C ILE A 43 -8.92 -2.25 3.47
N VAL A 44 -9.34 -2.53 2.23
CA VAL A 44 -10.55 -1.92 1.66
C VAL A 44 -11.80 -2.33 2.46
N ALA A 45 -11.94 -3.62 2.79
CA ALA A 45 -13.07 -4.09 3.59
C ALA A 45 -13.09 -3.47 5.00
N ASP A 46 -11.92 -3.26 5.59
CA ASP A 46 -11.81 -2.59 6.90
C ASP A 46 -12.18 -1.10 6.81
N LEU A 47 -11.74 -0.39 5.77
CA LEU A 47 -12.13 1.00 5.54
C LEU A 47 -13.64 1.15 5.29
N GLU A 48 -14.28 0.18 4.64
CA GLU A 48 -15.74 0.11 4.51
C GLU A 48 -16.42 -0.10 5.87
N ALA A 49 -15.92 -1.04 6.67
CA ALA A 49 -16.47 -1.34 7.99
C ALA A 49 -16.33 -0.15 8.97
N GLU A 50 -15.25 0.62 8.87
CA GLU A 50 -15.01 1.82 9.67
C GLU A 50 -15.77 3.06 9.14
N GLY A 51 -16.41 2.96 7.98
CA GLY A 51 -17.07 4.10 7.32
C GLY A 51 -16.09 5.17 6.82
N ALA A 52 -14.81 4.84 6.70
CA ALA A 52 -13.75 5.72 6.20
C ALA A 52 -13.63 5.68 4.65
N LEU A 53 -14.29 4.72 3.99
CA LEU A 53 -14.31 4.64 2.53
C LEU A 53 -15.40 5.54 1.92
N LEU A 54 -14.97 6.60 1.22
CA LEU A 54 -15.89 7.55 0.59
C LEU A 54 -16.45 7.06 -0.75
N LYS A 55 -15.60 6.50 -1.61
CA LYS A 55 -15.97 6.06 -2.96
C LYS A 55 -14.94 5.05 -3.49
N VAL A 56 -15.42 4.12 -4.32
CA VAL A 56 -14.58 3.27 -5.19
C VAL A 56 -14.93 3.59 -6.64
N GLU A 57 -13.92 3.82 -7.46
CA GLU A 57 -14.07 4.06 -8.89
C GLU A 57 -12.97 3.35 -9.69
N ASP A 58 -13.33 2.85 -10.87
CA ASP A 58 -12.36 2.28 -11.80
C ASP A 58 -11.56 3.39 -12.46
N HIS A 59 -10.25 3.22 -12.48
CA HIS A 59 -9.32 4.19 -13.05
C HIS A 59 -8.33 3.49 -13.99
N GLU A 60 -8.34 3.88 -15.26
CA GLU A 60 -7.36 3.40 -16.23
C GLU A 60 -6.01 4.10 -16.01
N HIS A 61 -5.00 3.31 -15.70
CA HIS A 61 -3.65 3.79 -15.43
C HIS A 61 -2.60 2.86 -16.04
N ASN A 62 -1.52 3.45 -16.56
CA ASN A 62 -0.40 2.69 -17.11
C ASN A 62 0.52 2.20 -15.99
N VAL A 63 0.43 0.91 -15.66
CA VAL A 63 1.27 0.26 -14.65
C VAL A 63 2.47 -0.40 -15.33
N GLY A 64 3.68 -0.06 -14.91
CA GLY A 64 4.89 -0.75 -15.36
C GLY A 64 4.97 -2.17 -14.80
N THR A 65 5.09 -3.16 -15.68
CA THR A 65 5.31 -4.57 -15.30
C THR A 65 6.78 -4.95 -15.51
N CYS A 66 7.23 -6.02 -14.85
CA CYS A 66 8.51 -6.63 -15.19
C CYS A 66 8.49 -6.99 -16.69
N TYR A 67 9.55 -6.63 -17.42
CA TYR A 67 9.67 -6.90 -18.85
C TYR A 67 10.08 -8.36 -19.16
N ARG A 68 10.53 -9.10 -18.14
CA ARG A 68 10.88 -10.52 -18.21
C ARG A 68 9.75 -11.38 -17.68
#